data_AF-A0A8B8CN32-F1
#
_entry.id   AF-A0A8B8CN32-F1
#
_cell.length_a   1.000
_cell.length_b   1.000
_cell.length_c   1.000
_cell.angle_alpha   90.00
_cell.angle_beta   90.00
_cell.angle_gamma   90.00
#
_symmetry.space_group_name_H-M   'P 1'
#
loop_
_entity.id
_entity.type
_entity.pdbx_description
1 polymer ?
#
loop_
_entity_poly.entity_id
_entity_poly.type
_entity_poly.pdbx_seq_one_letter_code
_entity_poly.pdbx_strand_id
1 'polypeptide(L)'
;MTTINSSVPANFKTLKELDDVKAHQRLPTVVFLSILIAVGIIGNIVVLFAYSRKYRPSTFRTFILSLAVVDLSSCLIGMPMELVDNLYPLTFYNEAFCKTGKFLGQILKIASALIVFLMAVVRYQKICRPFSTLFSIKVARNLCILSIFVAALLSWPFLILQGTQFKHYDGGVVGHDCSVDSDVKDTNYPFVYTIITFAIYMFVFFGLLFLYTLIILNLRRHDHVLNERKHRTDPRITKIMIAITVAFVVTYLPDCILDANSTFNKGNTLPPTPVVVGSLPLLARIYFINNVINPIIYFVGDSKFRKILIEACIWVFHFVRGKEVQSPNLFQLSDTLKTDNHSNSVTKNNTIATDAHPNSTGEGEL
;
A
#
# COMPACT_ATOMS: atom_id res chain seq x y z
N MET A 1 14.29 74.00 -1.88
CA MET A 1 14.72 72.61 -2.07
C MET A 1 14.49 71.85 -0.78
N THR A 2 13.47 70.98 -0.75
CA THR A 2 13.41 69.69 -0.03
C THR A 2 12.00 69.11 -0.21
N THR A 3 11.75 68.53 -1.39
CA THR A 3 10.66 67.58 -1.61
C THR A 3 11.00 66.30 -0.85
N ILE A 4 10.29 66.02 0.24
CA ILE A 4 10.40 64.75 0.98
C ILE A 4 9.45 63.75 0.34
N ASN A 5 10.07 62.81 -0.37
CA ASN A 5 9.66 61.45 -0.73
C ASN A 5 8.16 61.15 -0.69
N SER A 6 7.57 61.08 -1.89
CA SER A 6 6.50 60.14 -2.18
C SER A 6 6.93 58.75 -1.72
N SER A 7 6.33 58.26 -0.64
CA SER A 7 6.37 56.85 -0.28
C SER A 7 5.90 56.05 -1.50
N VAL A 8 6.82 55.30 -2.09
CA VAL A 8 6.46 54.24 -3.03
C VAL A 8 5.45 53.36 -2.28
N PRO A 9 4.20 53.23 -2.76
CA PRO A 9 3.27 52.32 -2.10
C PRO A 9 3.90 50.93 -2.16
N ALA A 10 4.18 50.36 -0.99
CA ALA A 10 4.65 48.98 -0.91
C ALA A 10 3.57 48.12 -1.58
N ASN A 11 3.93 47.51 -2.72
CA ASN A 11 3.00 46.72 -3.52
C ASN A 11 2.83 45.35 -2.85
N PHE A 12 1.97 45.30 -1.83
CA PHE A 12 1.68 44.07 -1.10
C PHE A 12 0.82 43.14 -1.97
N LYS A 13 1.17 41.85 -1.99
CA LYS A 13 0.39 40.83 -2.71
C LYS A 13 -0.90 40.52 -1.96
N THR A 14 -1.98 40.35 -2.70
CA THR A 14 -3.24 39.81 -2.17
C THR A 14 -3.09 38.34 -1.76
N LEU A 15 -3.99 37.84 -0.91
CA LEU A 15 -4.00 36.42 -0.52
C LEU A 15 -4.05 35.49 -1.74
N LYS A 16 -4.88 35.85 -2.73
CA LYS A 16 -5.05 35.09 -3.96
C LYS A 16 -3.75 35.01 -4.76
N GLU A 17 -3.06 36.13 -4.97
CA GLU A 17 -1.79 36.14 -5.70
C GLU A 17 -0.72 35.32 -4.98
N LEU A 18 -0.72 35.33 -3.65
CA LEU A 18 0.22 34.55 -2.87
C LEU A 18 -0.08 33.05 -2.91
N ASP A 19 -1.36 32.69 -2.85
CA ASP A 19 -1.83 31.31 -3.01
C ASP A 19 -1.47 30.77 -4.40
N ASP A 20 -1.77 31.53 -5.46
CA ASP A 20 -1.45 31.18 -6.85
C ASP A 20 0.06 30.95 -7.06
N VAL A 21 0.91 31.82 -6.48
CA VAL A 21 2.37 31.66 -6.54
C VAL A 21 2.82 30.36 -5.88
N LYS A 22 2.26 30.01 -4.71
CA LYS A 22 2.61 28.78 -3.99
C LYS A 22 2.06 27.53 -4.66
N ALA A 23 0.83 27.60 -5.19
CA ALA A 23 0.22 26.51 -5.94
C ALA A 23 1.03 26.23 -7.21
N HIS A 24 1.49 27.27 -7.91
CA HIS A 24 2.38 27.13 -9.07
C HIS A 24 3.72 26.48 -8.70
N GLN A 25 4.30 26.85 -7.56
CA GLN A 25 5.52 26.19 -7.05
C GLN A 25 5.31 24.72 -6.70
N ARG A 26 4.12 24.35 -6.19
CA ARG A 26 3.74 22.97 -5.83
C ARG A 26 3.20 22.16 -7.03
N LEU A 27 3.08 22.75 -8.21
CA LEU A 27 2.54 22.10 -9.41
C LEU A 27 3.24 20.76 -9.76
N PRO A 28 4.57 20.60 -9.65
CA PRO A 28 5.21 19.31 -9.87
C PRO A 28 4.66 18.20 -8.95
N THR A 29 4.41 18.52 -7.68
CA THR A 29 3.80 17.61 -6.70
C THR A 29 2.37 17.26 -7.09
N VAL A 30 1.57 18.25 -7.53
CA VAL A 30 0.18 18.04 -7.95
C VAL A 30 0.09 17.09 -9.15
N VAL A 31 0.95 17.29 -10.15
CA VAL A 31 1.02 16.41 -11.34
C VAL A 31 1.44 15.01 -10.93
N PHE A 32 2.48 14.90 -10.09
CA PHE A 32 2.97 13.63 -9.57
C PHE A 32 1.88 12.85 -8.81
N LEU A 33 1.19 13.48 -7.86
CA LEU A 33 0.12 12.85 -7.09
C LEU A 33 -1.06 12.43 -7.99
N SER A 34 -1.46 13.27 -8.95
CA SER A 34 -2.52 12.93 -9.91
C SER A 34 -2.21 11.66 -10.69
N ILE A 35 -0.96 11.49 -11.14
CA ILE A 35 -0.51 10.28 -11.84
C ILE A 35 -0.55 9.07 -10.90
N LEU A 36 -0.03 9.22 -9.67
CA LEU A 36 -0.02 8.13 -8.69
C LEU A 36 -1.44 7.68 -8.31
N ILE A 37 -2.38 8.60 -8.13
CA ILE A 37 -3.78 8.30 -7.86
C ILE A 37 -4.36 7.44 -8.99
N ALA A 38 -4.20 7.87 -10.24
CA ALA A 38 -4.75 7.17 -11.40
C ALA A 38 -4.16 5.75 -11.54
N VAL A 39 -2.83 5.63 -11.52
CA VAL A 39 -2.14 4.34 -11.66
C VAL A 39 -2.42 3.45 -10.45
N GLY A 40 -2.43 4.01 -9.25
CA GLY A 40 -2.66 3.30 -7.99
C GLY A 40 -4.06 2.72 -7.87
N ILE A 41 -5.10 3.48 -8.24
CA ILE A 41 -6.48 2.98 -8.24
C ILE A 41 -6.61 1.81 -9.21
N ILE A 42 -6.18 1.98 -10.46
CA ILE A 42 -6.29 0.94 -11.50
C ILE A 42 -5.49 -0.30 -11.08
N GLY A 43 -4.23 -0.11 -10.70
CA GLY A 43 -3.33 -1.19 -10.33
C GLY A 43 -3.84 -2.02 -9.15
N ASN A 44 -4.24 -1.38 -8.06
CA ASN A 44 -4.69 -2.08 -6.87
C ASN A 44 -6.05 -2.78 -7.06
N ILE A 45 -6.97 -2.21 -7.85
CA ILE A 45 -8.21 -2.90 -8.24
C ILE A 45 -7.90 -4.19 -8.99
N VAL A 46 -6.96 -4.15 -9.95
CA VAL A 46 -6.55 -5.35 -10.70
C VAL A 46 -5.91 -6.38 -9.77
N VAL A 47 -5.07 -5.97 -8.81
CA VAL A 47 -4.51 -6.87 -7.80
C VAL A 47 -5.60 -7.54 -6.98
N LEU A 48 -6.55 -6.77 -6.46
CA LEU A 48 -7.69 -7.31 -5.69
C LEU A 48 -8.50 -8.31 -6.53
N PHE A 49 -8.82 -7.99 -7.77
CA PHE A 49 -9.55 -8.88 -8.67
C PHE A 49 -8.77 -10.17 -8.97
N ALA A 50 -7.52 -10.05 -9.40
CA ALA A 50 -6.69 -11.18 -9.79
C ALA A 50 -6.43 -12.12 -8.61
N TYR A 51 -5.97 -11.59 -7.47
CA TYR A 51 -5.65 -12.40 -6.29
C TYR A 51 -6.90 -12.96 -5.60
N SER A 52 -8.04 -12.27 -5.63
CA SER A 52 -9.27 -12.80 -5.04
C SER A 52 -9.81 -14.00 -5.83
N ARG A 53 -9.83 -13.92 -7.16
CA ARG A 53 -10.48 -14.90 -8.05
C ARG A 53 -9.56 -16.01 -8.56
N LYS A 54 -8.30 -15.71 -8.88
CA LYS A 54 -7.41 -16.63 -9.62
C LYS A 54 -6.36 -17.32 -8.75
N TYR A 55 -6.18 -16.90 -7.49
CA TYR A 55 -5.15 -17.44 -6.60
C TYR A 55 -5.76 -18.24 -5.44
N ARG A 56 -5.14 -19.39 -5.12
CA ARG A 56 -5.56 -20.20 -3.97
C ARG A 56 -5.30 -19.47 -2.65
N PRO A 57 -6.16 -19.66 -1.62
CA PRO A 57 -5.93 -19.13 -0.29
C PRO A 57 -4.55 -19.50 0.26
N SER A 58 -3.79 -18.50 0.69
CA SER A 58 -2.48 -18.67 1.30
C SER A 58 -2.15 -17.43 2.14
N THR A 59 -1.20 -17.54 3.08
CA THR A 59 -0.77 -16.36 3.86
C THR A 59 -0.21 -15.27 2.95
N PHE A 60 0.46 -15.64 1.85
CA PHE A 60 0.94 -14.70 0.83
C PHE A 60 -0.22 -13.92 0.21
N ARG A 61 -1.23 -14.63 -0.33
CA ARG A 61 -2.42 -14.02 -0.90
C ARG A 61 -3.12 -13.09 0.10
N THR A 62 -3.22 -13.48 1.38
CA THR A 62 -3.81 -12.63 2.41
C THR A 62 -3.08 -11.31 2.55
N PHE A 63 -1.74 -11.31 2.66
CA PHE A 63 -0.98 -10.08 2.78
C PHE A 63 -1.08 -9.20 1.54
N ILE A 64 -1.03 -9.79 0.33
CA ILE A 64 -1.16 -9.05 -0.93
C ILE A 64 -2.53 -8.37 -1.03
N LEU A 65 -3.60 -9.08 -0.67
CA LEU A 65 -4.94 -8.50 -0.66
C LEU A 65 -5.08 -7.40 0.40
N SER A 66 -4.56 -7.62 1.62
CA SER A 66 -4.60 -6.60 2.67
C SER A 66 -3.83 -5.34 2.26
N LEU A 67 -2.65 -5.49 1.67
CA LEU A 67 -1.83 -4.38 1.20
C LEU A 67 -2.54 -3.62 0.08
N ALA A 68 -3.12 -4.33 -0.91
CA ALA A 68 -3.88 -3.71 -1.98
C ALA A 68 -5.13 -2.93 -1.49
N VAL A 69 -5.79 -3.38 -0.40
CA VAL A 69 -6.89 -2.62 0.23
C VAL A 69 -6.37 -1.32 0.87
N VAL A 70 -5.27 -1.39 1.62
CA VAL A 70 -4.68 -0.22 2.28
C VAL A 70 -4.15 0.79 1.25
N ASP A 71 -3.44 0.30 0.23
CA ASP A 71 -2.88 1.11 -0.84
C ASP A 71 -3.98 1.77 -1.68
N LEU A 72 -5.04 1.03 -2.03
CA LEU A 72 -6.20 1.58 -2.74
C LEU A 72 -6.90 2.66 -1.90
N SER A 73 -7.08 2.42 -0.60
CA SER A 73 -7.63 3.42 0.32
C SER A 73 -6.75 4.67 0.41
N SER A 74 -5.42 4.50 0.36
CA SER A 74 -4.48 5.63 0.32
C SER A 74 -4.60 6.42 -0.98
N CYS A 75 -4.80 5.75 -2.12
CA CYS A 75 -5.05 6.40 -3.40
C CYS A 75 -6.40 7.13 -3.46
N LEU A 76 -7.42 6.66 -2.72
CA LEU A 76 -8.77 7.25 -2.72
C LEU A 76 -8.97 8.34 -1.66
N ILE A 77 -8.18 8.34 -0.58
CA ILE A 77 -8.38 9.22 0.58
C ILE A 77 -7.10 10.01 0.87
N GLY A 78 -5.98 9.32 1.12
CA GLY A 78 -4.73 9.94 1.55
C GLY A 78 -4.13 10.87 0.49
N MET A 79 -3.94 10.38 -0.73
CA MET A 79 -3.37 11.18 -1.82
C MET A 79 -4.29 12.32 -2.26
N PRO A 80 -5.62 12.16 -2.38
CA PRO A 80 -6.50 13.28 -2.71
C PRO A 80 -6.50 14.39 -1.66
N MET A 81 -6.44 14.04 -0.37
CA MET A 81 -6.28 15.03 0.70
C MET A 81 -5.00 15.86 0.49
N GLU A 82 -3.89 15.18 0.19
CA GLU A 82 -2.62 15.83 -0.07
C GLU A 82 -2.64 16.65 -1.38
N LEU A 83 -3.35 16.17 -2.41
CA LEU A 83 -3.54 16.89 -3.66
C LEU A 83 -4.25 18.24 -3.43
N VAL A 84 -5.33 18.24 -2.65
CA VAL A 84 -6.07 19.47 -2.30
C VAL A 84 -5.19 20.43 -1.50
N ASP A 85 -4.40 19.94 -0.54
CA ASP A 85 -3.45 20.73 0.24
C ASP A 85 -2.35 21.40 -0.63
N ASN A 86 -1.96 20.75 -1.74
CA ASN A 86 -1.01 21.32 -2.68
C ASN A 86 -1.65 22.30 -3.68
N LEU A 87 -2.95 22.15 -3.97
CA LEU A 87 -3.71 23.06 -4.83
C LEU A 87 -4.13 24.36 -4.11
N TYR A 88 -4.41 24.27 -2.80
CA TYR A 88 -4.87 25.39 -1.98
C TYR A 88 -3.95 25.65 -0.77
N PRO A 89 -2.67 26.00 -1.00
CA PRO A 89 -1.67 26.10 0.05
C PRO A 89 -1.93 27.17 1.13
N LEU A 90 -2.79 28.16 0.86
CA LEU A 90 -3.13 29.26 1.77
C LEU A 90 -4.63 29.55 1.88
N THR A 91 -5.47 28.80 1.16
CA THR A 91 -6.94 28.95 1.20
C THR A 91 -7.63 27.68 1.65
N PHE A 92 -7.01 26.93 2.57
CA PHE A 92 -7.59 25.72 3.14
C PHE A 92 -8.43 26.05 4.38
N TYR A 93 -9.73 26.30 4.19
CA TYR A 93 -10.60 26.78 5.28
C TYR A 93 -11.30 25.68 6.09
N ASN A 94 -11.28 24.42 5.64
CA ASN A 94 -12.06 23.35 6.27
C ASN A 94 -11.22 22.53 7.27
N GLU A 95 -11.19 22.97 8.52
CA GLU A 95 -10.41 22.33 9.58
C GLU A 95 -10.77 20.85 9.82
N ALA A 96 -12.06 20.51 9.86
CA ALA A 96 -12.52 19.14 10.10
C ALA A 96 -12.06 18.17 9.00
N PHE A 97 -12.07 18.65 7.75
CA PHE A 97 -11.54 17.91 6.62
C PHE A 97 -10.01 17.74 6.71
N CYS A 98 -9.29 18.78 7.15
CA CYS A 98 -7.84 18.71 7.42
C CYS A 98 -7.51 17.65 8.48
N LYS A 99 -8.12 17.76 9.67
CA LYS A 99 -7.93 16.85 10.81
C LYS A 99 -8.20 15.40 10.42
N THR A 100 -9.37 15.15 9.83
CA THR A 100 -9.79 13.80 9.45
C THR A 100 -8.93 13.24 8.32
N GLY A 101 -8.63 14.04 7.30
CA GLY A 101 -7.82 13.64 6.15
C GLY A 101 -6.39 13.26 6.54
N LYS A 102 -5.72 14.10 7.34
CA LYS A 102 -4.36 13.83 7.82
C LYS A 102 -4.34 12.62 8.78
N PHE A 103 -5.35 12.47 9.66
CA PHE A 103 -5.49 11.30 10.52
C PHE A 103 -5.65 9.98 9.72
N LEU A 104 -6.58 9.94 8.76
CA LEU A 104 -6.79 8.75 7.91
C LEU A 104 -5.55 8.45 7.06
N GLY A 105 -4.91 9.48 6.50
CA GLY A 105 -3.64 9.34 5.78
C GLY A 105 -2.56 8.67 6.63
N GLN A 106 -2.43 9.08 7.90
CA GLN A 106 -1.46 8.51 8.81
C GLN A 106 -1.77 7.05 9.17
N ILE A 107 -3.05 6.70 9.36
CA ILE A 107 -3.47 5.30 9.60
C ILE A 107 -3.01 4.42 8.44
N LEU A 108 -3.29 4.84 7.21
CA LEU A 108 -2.97 4.06 6.01
C LEU A 108 -1.45 3.92 5.84
N LYS A 109 -0.68 4.98 6.11
CA LYS A 109 0.79 4.98 6.10
C LYS A 109 1.35 3.96 7.09
N ILE A 110 0.94 4.00 8.35
CA ILE A 110 1.42 3.08 9.40
C ILE A 110 0.93 1.65 9.16
N ALA A 111 -0.33 1.46 8.76
CA ALA A 111 -0.88 0.13 8.49
C ALA A 111 -0.12 -0.59 7.37
N SER A 112 0.21 0.11 6.28
CA SER A 112 1.02 -0.43 5.18
C SER A 112 2.40 -0.88 5.68
N ALA A 113 3.08 -0.05 6.49
CA ALA A 113 4.37 -0.37 7.09
C ALA A 113 4.32 -1.63 7.97
N LEU A 114 3.31 -1.74 8.83
CA LEU A 114 3.13 -2.90 9.71
C LEU A 114 2.82 -4.18 8.92
N ILE A 115 2.02 -4.10 7.85
CA ILE A 115 1.72 -5.23 6.97
C ILE A 115 3.01 -5.72 6.28
N VAL A 116 3.85 -4.81 5.76
CA VAL A 116 5.15 -5.15 5.14
C VAL A 116 6.10 -5.78 6.17
N PHE A 117 6.12 -5.28 7.40
CA PHE A 117 6.90 -5.88 8.48
C PHE A 117 6.44 -7.30 8.81
N LEU A 118 5.13 -7.51 8.97
CA LEU A 118 4.55 -8.84 9.21
C LEU A 118 4.81 -9.80 8.06
N MET A 119 4.76 -9.31 6.82
CA MET A 119 5.14 -10.05 5.62
C MET A 119 6.58 -10.59 5.76
N ALA A 120 7.53 -9.76 6.18
CA ALA A 120 8.92 -10.17 6.40
C ALA A 120 9.05 -11.21 7.53
N VAL A 121 8.36 -11.01 8.67
CA VAL A 121 8.33 -11.95 9.80
C VAL A 121 7.83 -13.33 9.34
N VAL A 122 6.71 -13.38 8.62
CA VAL A 122 6.16 -14.65 8.11
C VAL A 122 7.11 -15.32 7.12
N ARG A 123 7.84 -14.55 6.29
CA ARG A 123 8.85 -15.13 5.41
C ARG A 123 10.02 -15.71 6.19
N TYR A 124 10.54 -14.96 7.14
CA TYR A 124 11.61 -15.42 8.01
C TYR A 124 11.24 -16.74 8.69
N GLN A 125 10.04 -16.84 9.26
CA GLN A 125 9.62 -18.08 9.89
C GLN A 125 9.53 -19.26 8.92
N LYS A 126 8.94 -19.07 7.73
CA LYS A 126 8.84 -20.15 6.74
C LYS A 126 10.19 -20.62 6.21
N ILE A 127 11.18 -19.72 6.10
CA ILE A 127 12.49 -20.02 5.51
C ILE A 127 13.49 -20.49 6.56
N CYS A 128 13.57 -19.80 7.69
CA CYS A 128 14.57 -20.02 8.73
C CYS A 128 14.07 -20.94 9.85
N ARG A 129 12.76 -21.14 10.02
CA ARG A 129 12.15 -22.02 11.03
C ARG A 129 11.06 -22.94 10.45
N PRO A 130 11.42 -23.86 9.53
CA PRO A 130 10.45 -24.61 8.72
C PRO A 130 9.55 -25.59 9.50
N PHE A 131 9.90 -25.95 10.74
CA PHE A 131 9.08 -26.81 11.61
C PHE A 131 8.08 -26.02 12.47
N SER A 132 8.08 -24.70 12.37
CA SER A 132 7.14 -23.85 13.08
C SER A 132 5.82 -23.73 12.33
N THR A 133 4.71 -24.07 12.97
CA THR A 133 3.34 -23.95 12.44
C THR A 133 2.65 -22.64 12.87
N LEU A 134 3.40 -21.66 13.38
CA LEU A 134 2.88 -20.44 14.01
C LEU A 134 1.93 -19.61 13.11
N PHE A 135 2.14 -19.59 11.79
CA PHE A 135 1.43 -18.67 10.88
C PHE A 135 0.47 -19.39 9.93
N SER A 136 -0.76 -19.58 10.40
CA SER A 136 -1.89 -19.97 9.55
C SER A 136 -2.48 -18.79 8.77
N ILE A 137 -3.34 -19.08 7.78
CA ILE A 137 -4.07 -18.04 7.00
C ILE A 137 -4.94 -17.18 7.93
N LYS A 138 -5.59 -17.79 8.93
CA LYS A 138 -6.42 -17.09 9.92
C LYS A 138 -5.57 -16.11 10.75
N VAL A 139 -4.42 -16.57 11.23
CA VAL A 139 -3.47 -15.74 11.99
C VAL A 139 -2.99 -14.56 11.14
N ALA A 140 -2.57 -14.79 9.90
CA ALA A 140 -2.14 -13.72 8.99
C ALA A 140 -3.23 -12.66 8.76
N ARG A 141 -4.48 -13.09 8.56
CA ARG A 141 -5.63 -12.18 8.40
C ARG A 141 -5.86 -11.34 9.66
N ASN A 142 -5.89 -11.98 10.82
CA ASN A 142 -6.11 -11.30 12.09
C ASN A 142 -4.99 -10.29 12.39
N LEU A 143 -3.73 -10.62 12.06
CA LEU A 143 -2.61 -9.69 12.21
C LEU A 143 -2.69 -8.49 11.25
N CYS A 144 -3.17 -8.68 10.01
CA CYS A 144 -3.42 -7.55 9.10
C CYS A 144 -4.50 -6.62 9.66
N ILE A 145 -5.60 -7.17 10.18
CA ILE A 145 -6.67 -6.40 10.81
C ILE A 145 -6.14 -5.67 12.05
N LEU A 146 -5.41 -6.36 12.92
CA LEU A 146 -4.77 -5.77 14.09
C LEU A 146 -3.81 -4.64 13.71
N SER A 147 -3.10 -4.76 12.60
CA SER A 147 -2.19 -3.71 12.12
C SER A 147 -2.93 -2.40 11.83
N ILE A 148 -4.15 -2.47 11.30
CA ILE A 148 -4.99 -1.28 11.04
C ILE A 148 -5.44 -0.66 12.37
N PHE A 149 -5.85 -1.48 13.35
CA PHE A 149 -6.22 -1.00 14.68
C PHE A 149 -5.04 -0.36 15.41
N VAL A 150 -3.88 -1.01 15.40
CA VAL A 150 -2.65 -0.45 15.98
C VAL A 150 -2.25 0.84 15.27
N ALA A 151 -2.37 0.91 13.94
CA ALA A 151 -2.13 2.13 13.19
C ALA A 151 -3.07 3.27 13.61
N ALA A 152 -4.37 3.00 13.81
CA ALA A 152 -5.32 3.97 14.36
C ALA A 152 -4.93 4.45 15.76
N LEU A 153 -4.55 3.53 16.64
CA LEU A 153 -4.09 3.84 17.99
C LEU A 153 -2.78 4.63 18.02
N LEU A 154 -1.90 4.50 17.02
CA LEU A 154 -0.68 5.30 16.92
C LEU A 154 -0.93 6.66 16.23
N SER A 155 -1.98 6.75 15.43
CA SER A 155 -2.32 7.94 14.64
C SER A 155 -3.23 8.93 15.38
N TRP A 156 -3.89 8.53 16.48
CA TRP A 156 -4.84 9.38 17.21
C TRP A 156 -4.35 10.80 17.52
N PRO A 157 -3.06 11.10 17.80
CA PRO A 157 -2.66 12.46 18.12
C PRO A 157 -2.79 13.39 16.90
N PHE A 158 -2.82 12.88 15.66
CA PHE A 158 -3.09 13.69 14.47
C PHE A 158 -4.43 14.44 14.55
N LEU A 159 -5.43 13.89 15.26
CA LEU A 159 -6.72 14.57 15.43
C LEU A 159 -6.62 15.85 16.26
N ILE A 160 -5.57 15.96 17.09
CA ILE A 160 -5.29 17.13 17.94
C ILE A 160 -4.19 17.99 17.30
N LEU A 161 -3.17 17.35 16.73
CA LEU A 161 -1.96 18.04 16.26
C LEU A 161 -2.12 18.68 14.88
N GLN A 162 -2.93 18.11 13.99
CA GLN A 162 -3.17 18.65 12.65
C GLN A 162 -4.42 19.51 12.65
N GLY A 163 -4.48 20.51 11.80
CA GLY A 163 -5.60 21.44 11.71
C GLY A 163 -5.27 22.63 10.83
N THR A 164 -5.95 23.74 11.07
CA THR A 164 -5.75 24.97 10.30
C THR A 164 -4.60 25.77 10.89
N GLN A 165 -3.54 25.95 10.10
CA GLN A 165 -2.43 26.82 10.46
C GLN A 165 -2.60 28.22 9.86
N PHE A 166 -2.60 29.25 10.71
CA PHE A 166 -2.61 30.64 10.27
C PHE A 166 -1.20 31.10 9.90
N LYS A 167 -1.04 31.62 8.68
CA LYS A 167 0.21 32.20 8.17
C LYS A 167 0.01 33.68 7.87
N HIS A 168 0.75 34.53 8.57
CA HIS A 168 0.73 35.97 8.40
C HIS A 168 1.76 36.40 7.35
N TYR A 169 1.34 37.29 6.44
CA TYR A 169 2.17 37.88 5.41
C TYR A 169 2.13 39.40 5.47
N ASP A 170 3.06 40.04 4.77
CA ASP A 170 3.12 41.49 4.65
C ASP A 170 1.80 42.07 4.13
N GLY A 171 1.47 43.29 4.56
CA GLY A 171 0.18 43.92 4.26
C GLY A 171 -0.99 43.40 5.10
N GLY A 172 -0.73 42.63 6.16
CA GLY A 172 -1.76 42.15 7.09
C GLY A 172 -2.60 40.97 6.56
N VAL A 173 -2.13 40.33 5.48
CA VAL A 173 -2.82 39.20 4.86
C VAL A 173 -2.62 37.92 5.67
N VAL A 174 -3.70 37.18 5.91
CA VAL A 174 -3.68 35.90 6.62
C VAL A 174 -4.10 34.77 5.69
N GLY A 175 -3.24 33.76 5.57
CA GLY A 175 -3.54 32.52 4.86
C GLY A 175 -3.81 31.36 5.83
N HIS A 176 -4.54 30.36 5.34
CA HIS A 176 -4.95 29.16 6.05
C HIS A 176 -4.38 27.93 5.34
N ASP A 177 -3.53 27.17 6.03
CA ASP A 177 -2.85 25.98 5.52
C ASP A 177 -3.28 24.75 6.33
N CYS A 178 -3.36 23.57 5.71
CA CYS A 178 -3.65 22.33 6.42
C CYS A 178 -2.36 21.69 6.95
N SER A 179 -2.00 22.00 8.18
CA SER A 179 -0.72 21.62 8.79
C SER A 179 -0.84 21.43 10.30
N VAL A 180 0.26 21.61 11.04
CA VAL A 180 0.24 21.63 12.50
C VAL A 180 -0.64 22.80 12.97
N ASP A 181 -1.68 22.45 13.72
CA ASP A 181 -2.71 23.37 14.19
C ASP A 181 -2.09 24.54 14.97
N SER A 182 -2.60 25.74 14.73
CA SER A 182 -2.08 26.97 15.36
C SER A 182 -2.17 26.95 16.87
N ASP A 183 -3.13 26.21 17.43
CA ASP A 183 -3.34 26.11 18.88
C ASP A 183 -2.24 25.29 19.57
N VAL A 184 -1.57 24.40 18.84
CA VAL A 184 -0.54 23.51 19.41
C VAL A 184 0.85 23.67 18.79
N LYS A 185 0.99 24.42 17.68
CA LYS A 185 2.26 24.53 16.93
C LYS A 185 3.45 24.98 17.78
N ASP A 186 3.21 25.87 18.75
CA ASP A 186 4.25 26.47 19.60
C ASP A 186 4.49 25.67 20.89
N THR A 187 3.76 24.56 21.08
CA THR A 187 3.97 23.63 22.19
C THR A 187 5.02 22.57 21.86
N ASN A 188 5.41 21.78 22.86
CA ASN A 188 6.31 20.65 22.65
C ASN A 188 5.60 19.41 22.06
N TYR A 189 4.27 19.40 21.94
CA TYR A 189 3.53 18.21 21.51
C TYR A 189 3.87 17.74 20.09
N PRO A 190 3.92 18.63 19.06
CA PRO A 190 4.31 18.21 17.71
C PRO A 190 5.72 17.63 17.67
N PHE A 191 6.66 18.21 18.42
CA PHE A 191 8.03 17.72 18.51
C PHE A 191 8.09 16.32 19.13
N VAL A 192 7.49 16.12 20.32
CA VAL A 192 7.47 14.82 21.01
C VAL A 192 6.84 13.74 20.13
N TYR A 193 5.71 14.05 19.51
CA TYR A 193 5.04 13.10 18.63
C TYR A 193 5.86 12.75 17.38
N THR A 194 6.56 13.72 16.81
CA THR A 194 7.46 13.48 15.67
C THR A 194 8.61 12.57 16.05
N ILE A 195 9.21 12.74 17.23
CA ILE A 195 10.26 11.84 17.74
C ILE A 195 9.74 10.41 17.93
N ILE A 196 8.55 10.24 18.52
CA ILE A 196 7.93 8.93 18.71
C ILE A 196 7.69 8.25 17.36
N THR A 197 7.12 8.99 16.41
CA THR A 197 6.82 8.47 15.07
C THR A 197 8.10 8.10 14.31
N PHE A 198 9.13 8.95 14.40
CA PHE A 198 10.45 8.68 13.83
C PHE A 198 11.08 7.41 14.42
N ALA A 199 11.00 7.22 15.75
CA ALA A 199 11.50 6.02 16.40
C ALA A 199 10.78 4.75 15.93
N ILE A 200 9.45 4.81 15.73
CA ILE A 200 8.66 3.71 15.18
C ILE A 200 9.12 3.38 13.75
N TYR A 201 9.31 4.38 12.89
CA TYR A 201 9.81 4.15 11.53
C TYR A 201 11.21 3.55 11.52
N MET A 202 12.12 4.02 12.38
CA MET A 202 13.46 3.44 12.52
C MET A 202 13.38 1.98 12.99
N PHE A 203 12.53 1.68 13.98
CA PHE A 203 12.33 0.30 14.45
C PHE A 203 11.86 -0.62 13.31
N VAL A 204 10.88 -0.18 12.51
CA VAL A 204 10.41 -0.94 11.34
C VAL A 204 11.52 -1.10 10.31
N PHE A 205 12.25 -0.04 9.98
CA PHE A 205 13.37 -0.06 9.02
C PHE A 205 14.47 -1.05 9.45
N PHE A 206 14.99 -0.92 10.66
CA PHE A 206 16.07 -1.79 11.16
C PHE A 206 15.58 -3.22 11.36
N GLY A 207 14.34 -3.41 11.81
CA GLY A 207 13.72 -4.72 11.93
C GLY A 207 13.57 -5.42 10.57
N LEU A 208 13.14 -4.71 9.53
CA LEU A 208 13.09 -5.22 8.15
C LEU A 208 14.49 -5.60 7.66
N LEU A 209 15.46 -4.69 7.81
CA LEU A 209 16.85 -4.93 7.40
C LEU A 209 17.42 -6.19 8.09
N PHE A 210 17.22 -6.32 9.40
CA PHE A 210 17.65 -7.46 10.18
C PHE A 210 16.99 -8.76 9.72
N LEU A 211 15.66 -8.80 9.61
CA LEU A 211 14.90 -9.99 9.18
C LEU A 211 15.32 -10.45 7.79
N TYR A 212 15.48 -9.53 6.83
CA TYR A 212 15.90 -9.89 5.48
C TYR A 212 17.37 -10.29 5.40
N THR A 213 18.24 -9.69 6.21
CA THR A 213 19.63 -10.16 6.34
C THR A 213 19.66 -11.61 6.78
N LEU A 214 18.88 -11.99 7.81
CA LEU A 214 18.76 -13.38 8.25
C LEU A 214 18.20 -14.30 7.17
N ILE A 215 17.18 -13.85 6.43
CA ILE A 215 16.61 -14.62 5.31
C ILE A 215 17.67 -14.88 4.23
N ILE A 216 18.40 -13.84 3.81
CA ILE A 216 19.42 -13.94 2.77
C ILE A 216 20.57 -14.85 3.20
N LEU A 217 21.07 -14.70 4.43
CA LEU A 217 22.13 -15.55 4.98
C LEU A 217 21.70 -17.02 5.05
N ASN A 218 20.48 -17.29 5.51
CA ASN A 218 19.96 -18.65 5.57
C ASN A 218 19.74 -19.26 4.18
N LEU A 219 19.33 -18.45 3.19
CA LEU A 219 19.22 -18.88 1.80
C LEU A 219 20.60 -19.27 1.24
N ARG A 220 21.62 -18.42 1.40
CA ARG A 220 22.99 -18.71 0.95
C ARG A 220 23.59 -19.95 1.62
N ARG A 221 23.40 -20.11 2.93
CA ARG A 221 23.94 -21.25 3.69
C ARG A 221 23.38 -22.58 3.22
N HIS A 222 22.15 -22.59 2.72
CA HIS A 222 21.46 -23.81 2.32
C HIS A 222 21.33 -24.00 0.80
N ASP A 223 22.05 -23.24 -0.05
CA ASP A 223 21.92 -23.35 -1.52
C ASP A 223 22.01 -24.79 -2.07
N HIS A 224 22.85 -25.65 -1.47
CA HIS A 224 22.92 -27.07 -1.84
C HIS A 224 21.79 -27.96 -1.28
N VAL A 225 21.23 -27.65 -0.11
CA VAL A 225 20.11 -28.40 0.53
C VAL A 225 18.74 -27.85 0.07
N LEU A 226 18.71 -26.65 -0.52
CA LEU A 226 17.53 -25.98 -1.01
C LEU A 226 16.90 -26.68 -2.21
N ASN A 227 17.60 -27.58 -2.93
CA ASN A 227 16.97 -28.36 -3.99
C ASN A 227 15.81 -29.23 -3.48
N GLU A 228 15.90 -29.78 -2.26
CA GLU A 228 14.80 -30.50 -1.62
C GLU A 228 13.77 -29.55 -0.98
N ARG A 229 14.21 -28.41 -0.41
CA ARG A 229 13.30 -27.42 0.20
C ARG A 229 12.58 -26.53 -0.81
N LYS A 230 13.02 -26.49 -2.07
CA LYS A 230 12.34 -25.84 -3.21
C LYS A 230 10.90 -26.34 -3.36
N HIS A 231 10.63 -27.56 -2.87
CA HIS A 231 9.30 -28.17 -2.86
C HIS A 231 8.33 -27.56 -1.83
N ARG A 232 8.82 -26.82 -0.80
CA ARG A 232 7.96 -26.25 0.27
C ARG A 232 7.77 -24.73 0.19
N THR A 233 8.70 -23.98 -0.42
CA THR A 233 8.61 -22.51 -0.55
C THR A 233 8.95 -22.06 -1.96
N ASP A 234 8.00 -21.37 -2.61
CA ASP A 234 8.20 -20.80 -3.95
C ASP A 234 9.20 -19.62 -3.87
N PRO A 235 10.40 -19.73 -4.48
CA PRO A 235 11.40 -18.67 -4.44
C PRO A 235 10.94 -17.39 -5.13
N ARG A 236 9.97 -17.46 -6.06
CA ARG A 236 9.39 -16.27 -6.72
C ARG A 236 8.69 -15.38 -5.71
N ILE A 237 7.89 -15.98 -4.82
CA ILE A 237 7.17 -15.27 -3.76
C ILE A 237 8.15 -14.54 -2.84
N THR A 238 9.24 -15.18 -2.44
CA THR A 238 10.26 -14.56 -1.58
C THR A 238 10.92 -13.36 -2.27
N LYS A 239 11.28 -13.48 -3.56
CA LYS A 239 11.84 -12.37 -4.35
C LYS A 239 10.88 -11.19 -4.45
N ILE A 240 9.60 -11.46 -4.68
CA ILE A 240 8.56 -10.42 -4.71
C ILE A 240 8.49 -9.69 -3.36
N MET A 241 8.48 -10.42 -2.24
CA MET A 241 8.38 -9.79 -0.92
C MET A 241 9.62 -8.97 -0.56
N ILE A 242 10.82 -9.43 -0.93
CA ILE A 242 12.05 -8.64 -0.81
C ILE A 242 11.93 -7.35 -1.65
N ALA A 243 11.48 -7.45 -2.90
CA ALA A 243 11.33 -6.29 -3.78
C ALA A 243 10.34 -5.25 -3.21
N ILE A 244 9.20 -5.69 -2.66
CA ILE A 244 8.24 -4.80 -1.97
C ILE A 244 8.91 -4.10 -0.80
N THR A 245 9.67 -4.82 0.03
CA THR A 245 10.34 -4.20 1.17
C THR A 245 11.42 -3.21 0.74
N VAL A 246 12.23 -3.54 -0.26
CA VAL A 246 13.25 -2.61 -0.77
C VAL A 246 12.60 -1.35 -1.33
N ALA A 247 11.51 -1.50 -2.09
CA ALA A 247 10.74 -0.36 -2.59
C ALA A 247 10.19 0.50 -1.44
N PHE A 248 9.63 -0.13 -0.40
CA PHE A 248 9.19 0.54 0.83
C PHE A 248 10.33 1.36 1.45
N VAL A 249 11.47 0.74 1.70
CA VAL A 249 12.61 1.42 2.33
C VAL A 249 13.10 2.61 1.50
N VAL A 250 13.32 2.41 0.20
CA VAL A 250 13.90 3.43 -0.68
C VAL A 250 13.02 4.66 -0.80
N THR A 251 11.70 4.47 -0.85
CA THR A 251 10.75 5.56 -1.06
C THR A 251 10.34 6.28 0.23
N TYR A 252 10.43 5.62 1.40
CA TYR A 252 10.20 6.27 2.70
C TYR A 252 11.42 7.04 3.21
N LEU A 253 12.64 6.67 2.77
CA LEU A 253 13.86 7.29 3.28
C LEU A 253 13.93 8.82 3.09
N PRO A 254 13.56 9.41 1.92
CA PRO A 254 13.58 10.86 1.74
C PRO A 254 12.64 11.59 2.70
N ASP A 255 11.42 11.08 2.89
CA ASP A 255 10.42 11.61 3.82
C ASP A 255 10.95 11.63 5.26
N CYS A 256 11.51 10.50 5.73
CA CYS A 256 12.12 10.42 7.05
C CYS A 256 13.27 11.42 7.25
N ILE A 257 14.11 11.64 6.24
CA ILE A 257 15.22 12.61 6.31
C ILE A 257 14.70 14.05 6.38
N LEU A 258 13.68 14.37 5.57
CA LEU A 258 13.10 15.71 5.53
C LEU A 258 12.34 16.04 6.83
N ASP A 259 11.58 15.10 7.37
CA ASP A 259 10.89 15.24 8.66
C ASP A 259 11.88 15.37 9.82
N ALA A 260 12.98 14.61 9.80
CA ALA A 260 14.04 14.78 10.80
C ALA A 260 14.69 16.16 10.68
N ASN A 261 15.03 16.60 9.47
CA ASN A 261 15.65 17.91 9.28
C ASN A 261 14.71 19.06 9.73
N SER A 262 13.42 19.01 9.39
CA SER A 262 12.45 20.03 9.80
C SER A 262 12.26 20.08 11.32
N THR A 263 12.42 18.94 12.00
CA THR A 263 12.26 18.81 13.45
C THR A 263 13.50 19.27 14.22
N PHE A 264 14.69 18.87 13.78
CA PHE A 264 15.94 19.15 14.48
C PHE A 264 16.59 20.48 14.06
N ASN A 265 16.36 20.93 12.83
CA ASN A 265 16.85 22.20 12.31
C ASN A 265 15.66 23.13 12.05
N LYS A 266 15.33 23.98 13.04
CA LYS A 266 14.25 24.99 12.91
C LYS A 266 14.57 26.12 11.91
N GLY A 267 15.81 26.22 11.43
CA GLY A 267 16.21 27.16 10.38
C GLY A 267 16.07 26.53 9.00
N ASN A 268 15.68 27.35 8.00
CA ASN A 268 15.76 26.93 6.59
C ASN A 268 17.24 26.76 6.22
N THR A 269 17.73 25.51 6.26
CA THR A 269 19.11 25.17 5.90
C THR A 269 19.37 25.33 4.40
N LEU A 270 18.30 25.27 3.59
CA LEU A 270 18.36 25.39 2.14
C LEU A 270 17.87 26.77 1.69
N PRO A 271 18.60 27.45 0.77
CA PRO A 271 18.15 28.72 0.22
C PRO A 271 16.83 28.52 -0.55
N PRO A 272 15.87 29.46 -0.46
CA PRO A 272 14.55 29.36 -1.11
C PRO A 272 14.67 29.64 -2.62
N THR A 273 15.50 28.87 -3.32
CA THR A 273 15.61 28.91 -4.78
C THR A 273 14.35 28.29 -5.40
N PRO A 274 13.95 28.68 -6.62
CA PRO A 274 12.81 28.08 -7.31
C PRO A 274 12.91 26.54 -7.40
N VAL A 275 14.12 26.02 -7.58
CA VAL A 275 14.39 24.57 -7.59
C VAL A 275 14.10 23.93 -6.25
N VAL A 276 14.57 24.51 -5.15
CA VAL A 276 14.35 23.99 -3.79
C VAL A 276 12.86 24.02 -3.44
N VAL A 277 12.17 25.12 -3.73
CA VAL A 277 10.75 25.29 -3.39
C VAL A 277 9.84 24.37 -4.21
N GLY A 278 10.21 24.04 -5.45
CA GLY A 278 9.48 23.07 -6.28
C GLY A 278 9.82 21.60 -6.00
N SER A 279 11.07 21.29 -5.69
CA SER A 279 11.55 19.90 -5.54
C SER A 279 11.36 19.33 -4.14
N LEU A 280 11.55 20.13 -3.07
CA LEU A 280 11.41 19.64 -1.69
C LEU A 280 10.00 19.11 -1.38
N PRO A 281 8.90 19.80 -1.77
CA PRO A 281 7.57 19.25 -1.56
C PRO A 281 7.39 17.91 -2.25
N LEU A 282 7.89 17.76 -3.48
CA LEU A 282 7.83 16.51 -4.23
C LEU A 282 8.61 15.40 -3.52
N LEU A 283 9.84 15.67 -3.08
CA LEU A 283 10.67 14.71 -2.34
C LEU A 283 9.98 14.23 -1.06
N ALA A 284 9.31 15.12 -0.33
CA ALA A 284 8.51 14.78 0.84
C ALA A 284 7.26 13.92 0.53
N ARG A 285 6.85 13.79 -0.74
CA ARG A 285 5.72 12.93 -1.16
C ARG A 285 6.18 11.65 -1.89
N ILE A 286 7.48 11.40 -2.03
CA ILE A 286 7.98 10.20 -2.74
C ILE A 286 7.47 8.89 -2.11
N TYR A 287 7.21 8.87 -0.81
CA TYR A 287 6.69 7.70 -0.12
C TYR A 287 5.33 7.22 -0.67
N PHE A 288 4.54 8.07 -1.35
CA PHE A 288 3.29 7.66 -2.00
C PHE A 288 3.48 6.65 -3.13
N ILE A 289 4.70 6.56 -3.71
CA ILE A 289 5.04 5.53 -4.71
C ILE A 289 4.77 4.12 -4.16
N ASN A 290 4.88 3.90 -2.85
CA ASN A 290 4.61 2.60 -2.23
C ASN A 290 3.23 2.05 -2.49
N ASN A 291 2.25 2.93 -2.60
CA ASN A 291 0.87 2.53 -2.85
C ASN A 291 0.64 2.12 -4.32
N VAL A 292 1.62 2.32 -5.20
CA VAL A 292 1.48 2.14 -6.66
C VAL A 292 2.49 1.13 -7.21
N ILE A 293 3.64 0.98 -6.56
CA ILE A 293 4.73 0.10 -7.04
C ILE A 293 4.39 -1.39 -6.94
N ASN A 294 3.48 -1.77 -6.03
CA ASN A 294 3.14 -3.17 -5.74
C ASN A 294 2.62 -3.94 -6.97
N PRO A 295 1.58 -3.47 -7.71
CA PRO A 295 1.17 -4.06 -8.99
C PRO A 295 2.31 -4.25 -10.00
N ILE A 296 3.24 -3.29 -10.09
CA ILE A 296 4.39 -3.34 -11.00
C ILE A 296 5.35 -4.47 -10.58
N ILE A 297 5.63 -4.59 -9.28
CA ILE A 297 6.44 -5.68 -8.73
C ILE A 297 5.80 -7.04 -9.03
N TYR A 298 4.47 -7.17 -8.89
CA TYR A 298 3.77 -8.41 -9.21
C TYR A 298 3.81 -8.72 -10.71
N PHE A 299 3.69 -7.72 -11.58
CA PHE A 299 3.80 -7.91 -13.02
C PHE A 299 5.18 -8.45 -13.44
N VAL A 300 6.25 -7.95 -12.83
CA VAL A 300 7.61 -8.42 -13.11
C VAL A 300 7.84 -9.81 -12.50
N GLY A 301 7.47 -10.00 -11.23
CA GLY A 301 7.83 -11.17 -10.43
C GLY A 301 6.89 -12.37 -10.52
N ASP A 302 5.62 -12.17 -10.89
CA ASP A 302 4.60 -13.22 -10.96
C ASP A 302 4.09 -13.42 -12.39
N SER A 303 4.58 -14.48 -13.04
CA SER A 303 4.18 -14.83 -14.41
C SER A 303 2.67 -15.07 -14.57
N LYS A 304 1.99 -15.54 -13.52
CA LYS A 304 0.55 -15.78 -13.56
C LYS A 304 -0.20 -14.45 -13.51
N PHE A 305 0.22 -13.53 -12.64
CA PHE A 305 -0.35 -12.19 -12.54
C PHE A 305 -0.16 -11.43 -13.86
N ARG A 306 1.05 -11.50 -14.43
CA ARG A 306 1.39 -10.90 -15.72
C ARG A 306 0.46 -11.37 -16.85
N LYS A 307 0.19 -12.68 -16.94
CA LYS A 307 -0.74 -13.22 -17.95
C LYS A 307 -2.15 -12.65 -17.78
N ILE A 308 -2.67 -12.64 -16.55
CA ILE A 308 -4.00 -12.08 -16.24
C ILE A 308 -4.08 -10.60 -16.64
N LEU A 309 -3.04 -9.81 -16.33
CA LEU A 309 -3.02 -8.39 -16.68
C LEU A 309 -2.97 -8.18 -18.20
N ILE A 310 -2.13 -8.92 -18.92
CA ILE A 310 -2.04 -8.82 -20.39
C ILE A 310 -3.38 -9.20 -21.04
N GLU A 311 -4.01 -10.29 -20.61
CA GLU A 311 -5.33 -10.71 -21.09
C GLU A 311 -6.39 -9.63 -20.83
N ALA A 312 -6.39 -9.02 -19.64
CA ALA A 312 -7.29 -7.91 -19.31
C ALA A 312 -7.05 -6.69 -20.21
N CYS A 313 -5.79 -6.31 -20.44
CA CYS A 313 -5.44 -5.19 -21.33
C CYS A 313 -5.88 -5.44 -22.78
N ILE A 314 -5.69 -6.66 -23.30
CA ILE A 314 -6.14 -7.05 -24.63
C ILE A 314 -7.67 -6.97 -24.71
N TRP A 315 -8.38 -7.50 -23.71
CA TRP A 315 -9.84 -7.44 -23.65
C TRP A 315 -10.35 -6.00 -23.65
N VAL A 316 -9.77 -5.12 -22.81
CA VAL A 316 -10.12 -3.69 -22.79
C VAL A 316 -9.85 -3.03 -24.14
N PHE A 317 -8.73 -3.31 -24.77
CA PHE A 317 -8.38 -2.76 -26.09
C PHE A 317 -9.39 -3.17 -27.17
N HIS A 318 -9.82 -4.42 -27.19
CA HIS A 318 -10.84 -4.89 -28.13
C HIS A 318 -12.22 -4.30 -27.83
N PHE A 319 -12.60 -4.21 -26.56
CA PHE A 319 -13.84 -3.59 -26.12
C PHE A 319 -13.93 -2.12 -26.52
N VAL A 320 -12.87 -1.33 -26.29
CA VAL A 320 -12.79 0.09 -26.67
C VAL A 320 -12.84 0.27 -28.20
N ARG A 321 -12.32 -0.69 -28.97
CA ARG A 321 -12.38 -0.67 -30.44
C ARG A 321 -13.70 -1.17 -31.03
N GLY A 322 -14.69 -1.52 -30.19
CA GLY A 322 -16.02 -1.97 -30.64
C GLY A 322 -15.99 -3.27 -31.46
N LYS A 323 -14.92 -4.07 -31.36
CA LYS A 323 -14.85 -5.37 -32.01
C LYS A 323 -15.44 -6.41 -31.07
N GLU A 324 -16.42 -7.18 -31.54
CA GLU A 324 -16.91 -8.35 -30.80
C GLU A 324 -15.73 -9.24 -30.41
N VAL A 325 -15.52 -9.40 -29.11
CA VAL A 325 -14.56 -10.35 -28.57
C VAL A 325 -15.18 -11.73 -28.72
N GLN A 326 -14.71 -12.52 -29.69
CA GLN A 326 -14.93 -13.96 -29.67
C GLN A 326 -14.28 -14.50 -28.40
N SER A 327 -15.11 -14.78 -27.38
CA SER A 327 -14.71 -15.21 -26.05
C SER A 327 -13.80 -16.44 -26.13
N PRO A 328 -12.50 -16.36 -25.80
CA PRO A 328 -11.68 -17.55 -25.67
C PRO A 328 -11.96 -18.16 -24.29
N ASN A 329 -13.04 -18.94 -24.15
CA ASN A 329 -13.37 -19.73 -22.94
C ASN A 329 -13.13 -19.00 -21.59
N LEU A 330 -13.37 -17.68 -21.55
CA LEU A 330 -12.99 -16.84 -20.42
C LEU A 330 -14.12 -16.82 -19.40
N PHE A 331 -14.41 -17.94 -18.75
CA PHE A 331 -15.09 -18.02 -17.43
C PHE A 331 -15.30 -19.46 -16.93
N GLN A 332 -14.50 -20.45 -17.36
CA GLN A 332 -14.49 -21.72 -16.63
C GLN A 332 -13.83 -21.50 -15.25
N LEU A 333 -14.70 -21.51 -14.25
CA LEU A 333 -14.38 -21.74 -12.85
C LEU A 333 -13.47 -22.97 -12.81
N SER A 334 -12.24 -22.79 -12.31
CA SER A 334 -11.21 -23.82 -12.18
C SER A 334 -11.79 -25.19 -11.79
N ASP A 335 -11.48 -26.24 -12.56
CA ASP A 335 -11.82 -27.67 -12.40
C ASP A 335 -11.31 -28.34 -11.10
N THR A 336 -11.16 -27.56 -10.04
CA THR A 336 -10.69 -27.99 -8.72
C THR A 336 -11.79 -28.56 -7.82
N LEU A 337 -12.97 -28.89 -8.36
CA LEU A 337 -14.10 -29.46 -7.61
C LEU A 337 -14.61 -30.81 -8.14
N LYS A 338 -13.84 -31.49 -9.00
CA LYS A 338 -14.11 -32.90 -9.36
C LYS A 338 -13.05 -33.82 -8.78
N THR A 339 -13.37 -34.34 -7.59
CA THR A 339 -12.85 -35.49 -6.81
C THR A 339 -12.98 -35.06 -5.34
N ASP A 340 -13.88 -35.56 -4.49
CA ASP A 340 -14.34 -36.93 -4.32
C ASP A 340 -15.80 -36.95 -3.84
N ASN A 341 -16.67 -37.68 -4.55
CA ASN A 341 -17.90 -38.22 -4.00
C ASN A 341 -18.04 -39.63 -4.54
N HIS A 342 -17.24 -40.55 -3.98
CA HIS A 342 -17.55 -41.96 -4.02
C HIS A 342 -18.11 -42.34 -2.65
N SER A 343 -19.37 -41.98 -2.43
CA SER A 343 -20.15 -42.40 -1.27
C SER A 343 -21.30 -43.26 -1.76
N ASN A 344 -21.10 -44.57 -1.60
CA ASN A 344 -22.07 -45.57 -1.15
C ASN A 344 -23.55 -45.28 -1.47
N SER A 345 -24.07 -45.86 -2.56
CA SER A 345 -25.49 -46.15 -2.67
C SER A 345 -25.77 -47.55 -2.12
N VAL A 346 -26.19 -47.60 -0.85
CA VAL A 346 -26.85 -48.75 -0.23
C VAL A 346 -28.24 -48.94 -0.87
N THR A 347 -28.42 -50.13 -1.44
CA THR A 347 -29.61 -51.00 -1.42
C THR A 347 -30.98 -50.39 -1.08
N LYS A 348 -31.95 -50.49 -2.01
CA LYS A 348 -33.18 -51.32 -1.86
C LYS A 348 -34.20 -51.13 -3.02
N ASN A 349 -34.39 -52.27 -3.72
CA ASN A 349 -35.63 -52.98 -4.06
C ASN A 349 -36.63 -52.52 -5.15
N ASN A 350 -36.91 -53.55 -5.98
CA ASN A 350 -38.15 -53.94 -6.68
C ASN A 350 -38.44 -53.22 -8.02
N THR A 351 -38.76 -53.88 -9.16
CA THR A 351 -39.37 -55.21 -9.40
C THR A 351 -39.32 -55.58 -10.91
N ILE A 352 -39.37 -56.89 -11.24
CA ILE A 352 -39.84 -57.55 -12.51
C ILE A 352 -38.83 -57.50 -13.69
N ALA A 353 -38.47 -58.56 -14.43
CA ALA A 353 -39.12 -59.82 -14.78
C ALA A 353 -38.13 -61.00 -15.05
N THR A 354 -38.60 -62.21 -14.73
CA THR A 354 -38.44 -63.53 -15.37
C THR A 354 -37.39 -63.76 -16.48
N ASP A 355 -36.53 -64.79 -16.31
CA ASP A 355 -36.66 -66.05 -17.08
C ASP A 355 -35.71 -67.19 -16.63
N ALA A 356 -36.32 -68.38 -16.53
CA ALA A 356 -35.87 -69.77 -16.72
C ALA A 356 -34.47 -70.32 -16.27
N HIS A 357 -34.56 -71.32 -15.37
CA HIS A 357 -33.75 -72.52 -15.08
C HIS A 357 -33.05 -73.26 -16.27
N PRO A 358 -32.28 -74.38 -16.08
CA PRO A 358 -31.64 -74.96 -14.87
C PRO A 358 -30.21 -75.58 -15.07
N ASN A 359 -29.67 -76.17 -13.97
CA ASN A 359 -28.67 -77.27 -13.86
C ASN A 359 -27.19 -76.90 -14.10
N SER A 360 -26.17 -77.46 -13.41
CA SER A 360 -26.04 -78.66 -12.57
C SER A 360 -24.80 -78.58 -11.65
N THR A 361 -24.97 -79.13 -10.45
CA THR A 361 -24.03 -79.87 -9.57
C THR A 361 -22.58 -80.16 -9.98
N GLY A 362 -21.69 -80.00 -8.99
CA GLY A 362 -20.39 -80.69 -8.78
C GLY A 362 -19.71 -80.02 -7.57
N GLU A 363 -19.74 -80.58 -6.35
CA GLU A 363 -18.73 -81.52 -5.79
C GLU A 363 -17.29 -81.07 -6.12
N GLY A 364 -16.34 -80.86 -5.22
CA GLY A 364 -16.13 -81.30 -3.84
C GLY A 364 -14.60 -81.39 -3.65
N GLU A 365 -14.12 -81.14 -2.42
CA GLU A 365 -12.76 -81.47 -1.91
C GLU A 365 -11.59 -80.65 -2.52
N LEU A 366 -10.64 -80.06 -1.79
CA LEU A 366 -9.98 -80.33 -0.51
C LEU A 366 -9.49 -79.02 0.13
#